data_AF-A0A0F5VWF6-F1
#
_entry.id   AF-A0A0F5VWF6-F1
#
_cell.length_a   1.000
_cell.length_b   1.000
_cell.length_c   1.000
_cell.angle_alpha   90.00
_cell.angle_beta   90.00
_cell.angle_gamma   90.00
#
_symmetry.space_group_name_H-M   'P 1'
#
loop_
_entity.id
_entity.type
_entity.pdbx_description
1 polymer ?
#
loop_
_entity_poly.entity_id
_entity_poly.type
_entity_poly.pdbx_seq_one_letter_code
_entity_poly.pdbx_strand_id
1 'polypeptide(L)'
;MRPKDGKVETRLAHLQTLRSGMLGGVNLVMRQIWASGQKPSSIRVRSAFYRLDEMKVLKDERKPLPTKEQPFAARMVTPKGLHLRLLLTMLYAAQCAVGPGKQWDAPYPVESTAKQPLSWMSLSASISQYAGPGIQLASQDVNRRRQIMAALKTLEGMALVRANTKPGRFTAGLQLLCENGTSTVSSAIPYTVPDDTEMYVEIPVEFFTCGWVHVLTNSEIAALLMWFDRLKYSGVVVGADEGDPVTVTYVSGDVRQGLYGLGREAYETHQALDAYQLLDVIRPEKRYDSGKWEGYSKDDSDLLCHRVSLAPAGFDRDAGTIVEDVLQRRDTGGFWGRPMFSTPKRFDRFRMVSGDD
;
A
#
# COMPACT_ATOMS: atom_id res chain seq x y z
N MET A 1 -33.52 2.45 -7.66
CA MET A 1 -32.44 1.59 -7.09
C MET A 1 -31.18 1.87 -7.91
N ARG A 2 -30.04 2.25 -7.31
CA ARG A 2 -28.79 2.42 -8.07
C ARG A 2 -28.26 1.02 -8.44
N PRO A 3 -27.65 0.81 -9.63
CA PRO A 3 -27.05 -0.48 -9.96
C PRO A 3 -25.92 -0.81 -8.98
N LYS A 4 -25.85 -2.06 -8.52
CA LYS A 4 -24.78 -2.53 -7.63
C LYS A 4 -23.42 -2.44 -8.33
N ASP A 5 -22.41 -2.07 -7.57
CA ASP A 5 -21.01 -2.05 -8.03
C ASP A 5 -20.40 -3.44 -7.84
N GLY A 6 -20.48 -4.29 -8.87
CA GLY A 6 -19.98 -5.67 -8.80
C GLY A 6 -18.49 -5.80 -8.44
N LYS A 7 -17.68 -4.73 -8.56
CA LYS A 7 -16.30 -4.71 -8.05
C LYS A 7 -16.26 -4.71 -6.52
N VAL A 8 -17.17 -3.99 -5.86
CA VAL A 8 -17.30 -3.91 -4.39
C VAL A 8 -17.78 -5.25 -3.83
N GLU A 9 -18.83 -5.83 -4.40
CA GLU A 9 -19.35 -7.15 -4.02
C GLU A 9 -18.28 -8.25 -4.13
N THR A 10 -17.56 -8.29 -5.26
CA THR A 10 -16.43 -9.22 -5.45
C THR A 10 -15.32 -9.02 -4.41
N ARG A 11 -15.00 -7.77 -4.06
CA ARG A 11 -13.98 -7.43 -3.05
C ARG A 11 -14.43 -7.84 -1.65
N LEU A 12 -15.70 -7.63 -1.30
CA LEU A 12 -16.29 -7.99 -0.02
C LEU A 12 -16.27 -9.51 0.19
N ALA A 13 -16.77 -10.29 -0.78
CA ALA A 13 -16.75 -11.76 -0.71
C ALA A 13 -15.32 -12.33 -0.62
N HIS A 14 -14.37 -11.72 -1.32
CA HIS A 14 -12.95 -12.06 -1.22
C HIS A 14 -12.38 -11.75 0.17
N LEU A 15 -12.71 -10.59 0.76
CA LEU A 15 -12.27 -10.23 2.11
C LEU A 15 -12.85 -11.16 3.18
N GLN A 16 -14.15 -11.47 3.12
CA GLN A 16 -14.82 -12.38 4.05
C GLN A 16 -14.16 -13.76 4.06
N THR A 17 -13.87 -14.31 2.88
CA THR A 17 -13.11 -15.56 2.72
C THR A 17 -11.69 -15.46 3.31
N LEU A 18 -11.06 -14.28 3.24
CA LEU A 18 -9.70 -14.07 3.74
C LEU A 18 -9.67 -14.03 5.27
N ARG A 19 -10.65 -13.34 5.87
CA ARG A 19 -10.84 -13.21 7.32
C ARG A 19 -11.15 -14.56 7.97
N SER A 20 -12.06 -15.34 7.41
CA SER A 20 -12.46 -16.64 7.98
C SER A 20 -11.38 -17.73 7.85
N GLY A 21 -10.55 -17.67 6.81
CA GLY A 21 -9.56 -18.72 6.52
C GLY A 21 -8.13 -18.45 6.97
N MET A 22 -7.58 -17.25 6.76
CA MET A 22 -6.12 -17.02 6.85
C MET A 22 -5.67 -15.76 7.57
N LEU A 23 -6.42 -14.65 7.49
CA LEU A 23 -5.91 -13.33 7.89
C LEU A 23 -5.46 -13.29 9.36
N GLY A 24 -6.25 -13.85 10.28
CA GLY A 24 -5.90 -13.90 11.71
C GLY A 24 -4.61 -14.67 12.00
N GLY A 25 -4.38 -15.79 11.29
CA GLY A 25 -3.16 -16.58 11.40
C GLY A 25 -1.94 -15.84 10.85
N VAL A 26 -2.08 -15.19 9.69
CA VAL A 26 -1.02 -14.37 9.09
C VAL A 26 -0.66 -13.19 10.01
N ASN A 27 -1.65 -12.46 10.53
CA ASN A 27 -1.45 -11.35 11.48
C ASN A 27 -0.78 -11.82 12.79
N LEU A 28 -0.99 -13.07 13.22
CA LEU A 28 -0.26 -13.65 14.36
C LEU A 28 1.21 -13.90 14.01
N VAL A 29 1.51 -14.50 12.85
CA VAL A 29 2.90 -14.77 12.41
C VAL A 29 3.68 -13.47 12.19
N MET A 30 3.06 -12.43 11.62
CA MET A 30 3.66 -11.08 11.52
C MET A 30 4.08 -10.58 12.91
N ARG A 31 3.14 -10.53 13.87
CA ARG A 31 3.42 -10.10 15.25
C ARG A 31 4.53 -10.91 15.92
N GLN A 32 4.60 -12.21 15.67
CA GLN A 32 5.67 -13.07 16.20
C GLN A 32 7.05 -12.70 15.63
N ILE A 33 7.17 -12.45 14.32
CA ILE A 33 8.43 -12.01 13.69
C ILE A 33 8.89 -10.66 14.24
N TRP A 34 7.99 -9.69 14.35
CA TRP A 34 8.32 -8.40 14.98
C TRP A 34 8.75 -8.57 16.44
N ALA A 35 7.98 -9.30 17.24
CA ALA A 35 8.22 -9.47 18.67
C ALA A 35 9.49 -10.26 19.01
N SER A 36 9.99 -11.08 18.09
CA SER A 36 11.24 -11.86 18.22
C SER A 36 12.46 -11.21 17.56
N GLY A 37 12.25 -10.16 16.77
CA GLY A 37 13.29 -9.45 16.03
C GLY A 37 13.68 -8.09 16.63
N GLN A 38 14.10 -7.16 15.76
CA GLN A 38 14.53 -5.80 16.09
C GLN A 38 13.42 -4.89 16.62
N LYS A 39 12.15 -5.28 16.50
CA LYS A 39 10.96 -4.49 16.88
C LYS A 39 10.93 -3.06 16.32
N PRO A 40 11.13 -2.84 15.00
CA PRO A 40 11.03 -1.51 14.42
C PRO A 40 9.62 -0.93 14.63
N SER A 41 9.52 0.38 14.93
CA SER A 41 8.24 1.11 14.99
C SER A 41 7.66 1.38 13.60
N SER A 42 8.53 1.49 12.59
CA SER A 42 8.17 1.74 11.20
C SER A 42 9.03 0.91 10.25
N ILE A 43 8.48 0.55 9.09
CA ILE A 43 9.21 -0.07 7.98
C ILE A 43 9.58 1.03 6.98
N ARG A 44 10.88 1.19 6.73
CA ARG A 44 11.44 2.16 5.80
C ARG A 44 11.35 1.64 4.36
N VAL A 45 10.90 2.47 3.44
CA VAL A 45 10.85 2.14 2.00
C VAL A 45 11.49 3.29 1.21
N ARG A 46 12.51 3.01 0.40
CA ARG A 46 13.27 4.02 -0.35
C ARG A 46 12.42 4.75 -1.40
N SER A 47 12.72 6.02 -1.64
CA SER A 47 11.97 6.92 -2.53
C SER A 47 11.78 6.37 -3.95
N ALA A 48 12.86 5.90 -4.57
CA ALA A 48 12.86 5.34 -5.93
C ALA A 48 11.95 4.10 -6.11
N PHE A 49 11.45 3.49 -5.02
CA PHE A 49 10.42 2.46 -5.11
C PHE A 49 9.06 3.02 -5.55
N TYR A 50 8.68 4.20 -5.06
CA TYR A 50 7.32 4.74 -5.21
C TYR A 50 7.24 6.09 -5.93
N ARG A 51 8.36 6.83 -6.06
CA ARG A 51 8.46 8.06 -6.84
C ARG A 51 9.64 8.00 -7.82
N LEU A 52 9.57 8.77 -8.89
CA LEU A 52 10.72 9.10 -9.74
C LEU A 52 11.57 10.15 -9.04
N ASP A 53 12.87 10.22 -9.35
CA ASP A 53 13.75 11.27 -8.84
C ASP A 53 13.34 12.64 -9.39
N GLU A 54 13.11 12.69 -10.70
CA GLU A 54 12.63 13.86 -11.46
C GLU A 54 11.18 13.68 -11.93
N MET A 55 10.40 14.77 -11.85
CA MET A 55 9.00 14.79 -12.31
C MET A 55 8.94 14.85 -13.84
N LYS A 56 8.29 13.86 -14.47
CA LYS A 56 8.03 13.87 -15.91
C LYS A 56 6.81 14.73 -16.27
N VAL A 57 6.98 15.64 -17.22
CA VAL A 57 5.88 16.44 -17.77
C VAL A 57 5.03 15.59 -18.72
N LEU A 58 3.74 15.44 -18.43
CA LEU A 58 2.80 14.77 -19.31
C LEU A 58 2.12 15.75 -20.28
N LYS A 59 1.91 15.31 -21.52
CA LYS A 59 1.17 16.09 -22.54
C LYS A 59 -0.35 16.03 -22.38
N ASP A 60 -0.85 15.02 -21.65
CA ASP A 60 -2.28 14.74 -21.46
C ASP A 60 -2.46 13.86 -20.21
N GLU A 61 -3.14 14.35 -19.18
CA GLU A 61 -3.42 13.57 -17.95
C GLU A 61 -4.26 12.30 -18.19
N ARG A 62 -4.86 12.14 -19.37
CA ARG A 62 -5.58 10.90 -19.73
C ARG A 62 -4.64 9.80 -20.22
N LYS A 63 -3.35 10.12 -20.45
CA LYS A 63 -2.33 9.22 -20.97
C LYS A 63 -1.22 9.05 -19.92
N PRO A 64 -1.33 8.06 -19.02
CA PRO A 64 -0.31 7.85 -17.99
C PRO A 64 1.05 7.52 -18.61
N LEU A 65 2.12 7.71 -17.84
CA LEU A 65 3.48 7.34 -18.23
C LEU A 65 3.54 5.87 -18.70
N PRO A 66 4.36 5.52 -19.71
CA PRO A 66 4.59 4.13 -20.09
C PRO A 66 5.06 3.30 -18.89
N THR A 67 4.58 2.06 -18.75
CA THR A 67 4.83 1.23 -17.55
C THR A 67 6.32 1.09 -17.21
N LYS A 68 7.22 1.02 -18.20
CA LYS A 68 8.67 0.93 -17.94
C LYS A 68 9.28 2.20 -17.33
N GLU A 69 8.60 3.33 -17.44
CA GLU A 69 9.02 4.65 -16.95
C GLU A 69 8.33 5.06 -15.65
N GLN A 70 7.42 4.22 -15.13
CA GLN A 70 6.76 4.41 -13.84
C GLN A 70 7.63 3.88 -12.68
N PRO A 71 7.50 4.42 -11.46
CA PRO A 71 8.08 3.81 -10.26
C PRO A 71 7.59 2.37 -10.05
N PHE A 72 8.34 1.55 -9.30
CA PHE A 72 7.99 0.16 -9.05
C PHE A 72 6.59 0.00 -8.42
N ALA A 73 6.24 0.80 -7.42
CA ALA A 73 4.92 0.75 -6.78
C ALA A 73 3.77 0.93 -7.80
N ALA A 74 3.88 1.89 -8.71
CA ALA A 74 2.89 2.13 -9.77
C ALA A 74 2.84 1.00 -10.81
N ARG A 75 4.00 0.48 -11.22
CA ARG A 75 4.12 -0.71 -12.10
C ARG A 75 3.42 -1.95 -11.53
N MET A 76 3.26 -1.99 -10.21
CA MET A 76 2.64 -3.09 -9.50
C MET A 76 1.14 -2.91 -9.22
N VAL A 77 0.53 -1.80 -9.67
CA VAL A 77 -0.92 -1.55 -9.62
C VAL A 77 -1.63 -2.37 -10.71
N THR A 78 -1.64 -3.68 -10.52
CA THR A 78 -2.25 -4.68 -11.43
C THR A 78 -3.43 -5.37 -10.74
N PRO A 79 -4.54 -5.67 -11.45
CA PRO A 79 -5.64 -6.46 -10.90
C PRO A 79 -5.17 -7.80 -10.31
N LYS A 80 -5.60 -8.12 -9.08
CA LYS A 80 -5.28 -9.36 -8.36
C LYS A 80 -3.78 -9.65 -8.12
N GLY A 81 -2.87 -8.70 -8.35
CA GLY A 81 -1.42 -8.91 -8.19
C GLY A 81 -0.95 -9.03 -6.74
N LEU A 82 -0.23 -10.09 -6.39
CA LEU A 82 0.32 -10.31 -5.04
C LEU A 82 1.69 -9.64 -4.83
N HIS A 83 2.43 -9.34 -5.90
CA HIS A 83 3.85 -8.93 -5.85
C HIS A 83 4.14 -7.66 -5.04
N LEU A 84 3.28 -6.63 -5.06
CA LEU A 84 3.48 -5.42 -4.24
C LEU A 84 3.44 -5.75 -2.75
N ARG A 85 2.39 -6.47 -2.34
CA ARG A 85 2.17 -6.89 -0.95
C ARG A 85 3.29 -7.81 -0.49
N LEU A 86 3.66 -8.79 -1.32
CA LEU A 86 4.75 -9.73 -1.04
C LEU A 86 6.10 -9.00 -0.85
N LEU A 87 6.42 -8.02 -1.69
CA LEU A 87 7.65 -7.24 -1.53
C LEU A 87 7.64 -6.40 -0.26
N LEU A 88 6.53 -5.71 0.05
CA LEU A 88 6.42 -4.97 1.32
C LEU A 88 6.53 -5.92 2.53
N THR A 89 5.95 -7.11 2.48
CA THR A 89 6.14 -8.19 3.47
C THR A 89 7.60 -8.64 3.56
N MET A 90 8.35 -8.69 2.45
CA MET A 90 9.78 -8.99 2.46
C MET A 90 10.62 -7.89 3.12
N LEU A 91 10.33 -6.61 2.84
CA LEU A 91 10.98 -5.47 3.49
C LEU A 91 10.70 -5.46 5.00
N TYR A 92 9.45 -5.72 5.40
CA TYR A 92 9.05 -5.91 6.80
C TYR A 92 9.84 -7.04 7.49
N ALA A 93 9.92 -8.21 6.85
CA ALA A 93 10.66 -9.35 7.39
C ALA A 93 12.16 -9.06 7.54
N ALA A 94 12.76 -8.40 6.54
CA ALA A 94 14.16 -7.99 6.59
C ALA A 94 14.44 -7.01 7.74
N GLN A 95 13.59 -5.98 7.92
CA GLN A 95 13.74 -4.96 8.96
C GLN A 95 13.37 -5.46 10.36
N CYS A 96 12.54 -6.49 10.47
CA CYS A 96 12.38 -7.22 11.72
C CYS A 96 13.61 -8.09 12.02
N ALA A 97 14.31 -8.63 11.03
CA ALA A 97 15.49 -9.47 11.25
C ALA A 97 16.76 -8.67 11.59
N VAL A 98 17.04 -7.60 10.85
CA VAL A 98 18.29 -6.81 10.94
C VAL A 98 18.02 -5.30 10.98
N GLY A 99 18.92 -4.55 11.61
CA GLY A 99 18.81 -3.09 11.75
C GLY A 99 19.34 -2.29 10.53
N PRO A 100 19.26 -0.95 10.58
CA PRO A 100 19.73 -0.05 9.51
C PRO A 100 21.17 -0.32 9.03
N GLY A 101 21.38 -0.17 7.72
CA GLY A 101 22.66 -0.43 7.05
C GLY A 101 23.09 -1.90 6.99
N LYS A 102 22.31 -2.85 7.53
CA LYS A 102 22.63 -4.29 7.49
C LYS A 102 21.90 -5.01 6.35
N GLN A 103 22.58 -6.00 5.79
CA GLN A 103 22.05 -6.92 4.79
C GLN A 103 21.25 -8.05 5.47
N TRP A 104 20.18 -8.53 4.82
CA TRP A 104 19.44 -9.71 5.29
C TRP A 104 19.81 -10.95 4.47
N ASP A 105 20.67 -11.80 5.04
CA ASP A 105 21.27 -12.95 4.34
C ASP A 105 20.41 -14.21 4.30
N ALA A 106 19.35 -14.30 5.11
CA ALA A 106 18.50 -15.48 5.22
C ALA A 106 17.01 -15.20 4.93
N PRO A 107 16.63 -14.79 3.71
CA PRO A 107 15.22 -14.72 3.31
C PRO A 107 14.49 -16.06 3.48
N TYR A 108 13.21 -15.98 3.85
CA TYR A 108 12.40 -17.17 4.08
C TYR A 108 12.22 -18.04 2.80
N PRO A 109 11.96 -19.34 2.96
CA PRO A 109 11.58 -20.21 1.85
C PRO A 109 10.14 -19.95 1.37
N VAL A 110 9.77 -20.45 0.19
CA VAL A 110 8.40 -20.30 -0.35
C VAL A 110 7.37 -21.07 0.50
N GLU A 111 7.73 -22.28 0.91
CA GLU A 111 6.97 -23.20 1.77
C GLU A 111 7.78 -23.45 3.04
N SER A 112 7.10 -23.72 4.15
CA SER A 112 7.77 -24.07 5.40
C SER A 112 8.47 -25.42 5.30
N THR A 113 9.55 -25.57 6.07
CA THR A 113 10.30 -26.82 6.20
C THR A 113 10.53 -27.14 7.68
N ALA A 114 10.91 -28.38 8.00
CA ALA A 114 11.24 -28.76 9.37
C ALA A 114 12.38 -27.92 10.01
N LYS A 115 13.23 -27.27 9.20
CA LYS A 115 14.30 -26.36 9.67
C LYS A 115 13.91 -24.87 9.65
N GLN A 116 12.89 -24.50 8.87
CA GLN A 116 12.44 -23.13 8.67
C GLN A 116 10.91 -23.13 8.69
N PRO A 117 10.27 -22.99 9.86
CA PRO A 117 8.81 -23.04 9.98
C PRO A 117 8.12 -21.80 9.38
N LEU A 118 8.85 -20.67 9.30
CA LEU A 118 8.42 -19.45 8.60
C LEU A 118 8.66 -19.58 7.09
N SER A 119 7.76 -19.02 6.29
CA SER A 119 7.82 -19.06 4.82
C SER A 119 7.14 -17.84 4.19
N TRP A 120 7.06 -17.77 2.85
CA TRP A 120 6.24 -16.76 2.14
C TRP A 120 4.76 -17.18 2.02
N MET A 121 4.45 -18.48 2.00
CA MET A 121 3.23 -19.00 2.64
C MET A 121 3.32 -18.74 4.15
N SER A 122 2.28 -18.90 4.97
CA SER A 122 2.21 -18.35 6.35
C SER A 122 2.31 -16.81 6.49
N LEU A 123 3.07 -16.09 5.66
CA LEU A 123 3.15 -14.61 5.63
C LEU A 123 2.27 -13.93 4.57
N SER A 124 1.88 -14.63 3.51
CA SER A 124 1.03 -14.05 2.45
C SER A 124 -0.41 -14.54 2.58
N ALA A 125 -1.34 -13.69 3.03
CA ALA A 125 -2.77 -13.97 2.90
C ALA A 125 -3.21 -13.74 1.44
N SER A 126 -3.55 -14.82 0.71
CA SER A 126 -4.11 -14.74 -0.64
C SER A 126 -5.04 -15.92 -0.93
N ILE A 127 -6.15 -15.67 -1.62
CA ILE A 127 -7.14 -16.70 -1.94
C ILE A 127 -6.92 -17.23 -3.35
N SER A 128 -6.97 -18.56 -3.48
CA SER A 128 -7.20 -19.22 -4.76
C SER A 128 -8.71 -19.39 -5.00
N GLN A 129 -9.27 -18.67 -5.96
CA GLN A 129 -10.66 -18.89 -6.37
C GLN A 129 -10.80 -20.26 -7.07
N TYR A 130 -11.87 -20.97 -6.75
CA TYR A 130 -12.26 -22.23 -7.40
C TYR A 130 -12.56 -21.99 -8.89
N ALA A 131 -12.02 -22.83 -9.77
CA ALA A 131 -12.04 -22.62 -11.22
C ALA A 131 -13.27 -23.22 -11.95
N GLY A 132 -14.32 -23.57 -11.20
CA GLY A 132 -15.56 -24.15 -11.74
C GLY A 132 -15.52 -25.69 -11.90
N PRO A 133 -16.66 -26.30 -12.25
CA PRO A 133 -16.77 -27.74 -12.43
C PRO A 133 -15.96 -28.22 -13.64
N GLY A 134 -15.24 -29.34 -13.50
CA GLY A 134 -14.50 -30.00 -14.59
C GLY A 134 -12.99 -29.71 -14.66
N ILE A 135 -12.48 -28.74 -13.90
CA ILE A 135 -11.03 -28.56 -13.72
C ILE A 135 -10.57 -29.38 -12.52
N GLN A 136 -9.52 -30.20 -12.68
CA GLN A 136 -8.93 -30.95 -11.56
C GLN A 136 -8.59 -30.01 -10.40
N LEU A 137 -9.17 -30.25 -9.23
CA LEU A 137 -8.91 -29.45 -8.03
C LEU A 137 -7.46 -29.65 -7.57
N ALA A 138 -6.58 -28.73 -7.98
CA ALA A 138 -5.39 -28.45 -7.21
C ALA A 138 -5.81 -27.92 -5.82
N SER A 139 -5.17 -28.39 -4.75
CA SER A 139 -5.46 -27.91 -3.40
C SER A 139 -5.23 -26.40 -3.28
N GLN A 140 -5.87 -25.77 -2.28
CA GLN A 140 -5.72 -24.34 -2.04
C GLN A 140 -4.25 -23.94 -1.86
N ASP A 141 -3.47 -24.76 -1.16
CA ASP A 141 -2.02 -24.58 -0.99
C ASP A 141 -1.24 -24.65 -2.30
N VAL A 142 -1.54 -25.59 -3.20
CA VAL A 142 -0.89 -25.66 -4.53
C VAL A 142 -1.18 -24.40 -5.34
N ASN A 143 -2.40 -23.87 -5.27
CA ASN A 143 -2.74 -22.63 -5.98
C ASN A 143 -2.13 -21.39 -5.32
N ARG A 144 -2.07 -21.31 -3.98
CA ARG A 144 -1.40 -20.24 -3.24
C ARG A 144 0.11 -20.23 -3.51
N ARG A 145 0.76 -21.41 -3.50
CA ARG A 145 2.15 -21.59 -3.92
C ARG A 145 2.38 -21.10 -5.35
N ARG A 146 1.48 -21.43 -6.30
CA ARG A 146 1.53 -20.92 -7.68
C ARG A 146 1.42 -19.39 -7.74
N GLN A 147 0.53 -18.77 -6.96
CA GLN A 147 0.40 -17.31 -6.86
C GLN A 147 1.69 -16.65 -6.34
N ILE A 148 2.28 -17.18 -5.25
CA ILE A 148 3.54 -16.68 -4.69
C ILE A 148 4.68 -16.86 -5.68
N MET A 149 4.83 -18.04 -6.30
CA MET A 149 5.85 -18.28 -7.32
C MET A 149 5.70 -17.37 -8.54
N ALA A 150 4.47 -17.04 -8.96
CA ALA A 150 4.22 -16.07 -10.03
C ALA A 150 4.61 -14.65 -9.61
N ALA A 151 4.27 -14.23 -8.38
CA ALA A 151 4.69 -12.95 -7.82
C ALA A 151 6.22 -12.82 -7.72
N LEU A 152 6.92 -13.87 -7.26
CA LEU A 152 8.38 -13.91 -7.19
C LEU A 152 9.04 -13.79 -8.58
N LYS A 153 8.50 -14.47 -9.60
CA LYS A 153 8.96 -14.30 -10.99
C LYS A 153 8.78 -12.87 -11.51
N THR A 154 7.66 -12.22 -11.16
CA THR A 154 7.43 -10.80 -11.48
C THR A 154 8.45 -9.90 -10.80
N LEU A 155 8.72 -10.11 -9.51
CA LEU A 155 9.72 -9.35 -8.74
C LEU A 155 11.15 -9.57 -9.28
N GLU A 156 11.49 -10.79 -9.70
CA GLU A 156 12.79 -11.11 -10.32
C GLU A 156 12.94 -10.43 -11.69
N GLY A 157 11.88 -10.41 -12.51
CA GLY A 157 11.82 -9.63 -13.74
C GLY A 157 11.88 -8.11 -13.54
N MET A 158 11.68 -7.62 -12.31
CA MET A 158 11.89 -6.23 -11.90
C MET A 158 13.23 -5.99 -11.18
N ALA A 159 14.07 -7.02 -11.04
CA ALA A 159 15.34 -6.99 -10.29
C ALA A 159 15.19 -6.62 -8.79
N LEU A 160 14.06 -6.99 -8.17
CA LEU A 160 13.77 -6.77 -6.74
C LEU A 160 13.99 -8.02 -5.88
N VAL A 161 14.05 -9.19 -6.51
CA VAL A 161 14.54 -10.45 -5.90
C VAL A 161 15.39 -11.20 -6.91
N ARG A 162 16.18 -12.17 -6.46
CA ARG A 162 16.94 -13.11 -7.32
C ARG A 162 16.84 -14.52 -6.78
N ALA A 163 16.56 -15.51 -7.62
CA ALA A 163 16.64 -16.92 -7.22
C ALA A 163 18.11 -17.35 -7.02
N ASN A 164 18.41 -18.05 -5.93
CA ASN A 164 19.79 -18.38 -5.54
C ASN A 164 20.54 -19.33 -6.49
N THR A 165 19.83 -20.04 -7.39
CA THR A 165 20.43 -21.10 -8.23
C THR A 165 20.22 -20.88 -9.73
N LYS A 166 18.97 -20.72 -10.16
CA LYS A 166 18.60 -20.44 -11.56
C LYS A 166 17.39 -19.51 -11.58
N PRO A 167 17.29 -18.58 -12.55
CA PRO A 167 16.13 -17.72 -12.70
C PRO A 167 14.80 -18.49 -12.63
N GLY A 168 13.86 -17.97 -11.85
CA GLY A 168 12.54 -18.53 -11.58
C GLY A 168 12.51 -19.77 -10.69
N ARG A 169 13.65 -20.22 -10.11
CA ARG A 169 13.74 -21.41 -9.22
C ARG A 169 14.00 -21.04 -7.76
N PHE A 170 12.97 -20.52 -7.09
CA PHE A 170 13.02 -20.09 -5.68
C PHE A 170 12.99 -21.25 -4.64
N THR A 171 12.98 -22.51 -5.06
CA THR A 171 12.97 -23.67 -4.14
C THR A 171 14.27 -23.85 -3.35
N ALA A 172 15.37 -23.28 -3.84
CA ALA A 172 16.68 -23.27 -3.18
C ALA A 172 16.93 -21.94 -2.42
N GLY A 173 15.87 -21.21 -2.10
CA GLY A 173 15.93 -19.87 -1.53
C GLY A 173 16.06 -18.76 -2.58
N LEU A 174 16.07 -17.53 -2.08
CA LEU A 174 16.17 -16.30 -2.86
C LEU A 174 17.00 -15.26 -2.10
N GLN A 175 17.45 -14.24 -2.81
CA GLN A 175 18.02 -13.01 -2.26
C GLN A 175 17.04 -11.86 -2.49
N LEU A 176 16.80 -11.04 -1.47
CA LEU A 176 16.10 -9.77 -1.58
C LEU A 176 17.08 -8.71 -2.10
N LEU A 177 16.68 -7.91 -3.09
CA LEU A 177 17.52 -6.92 -3.73
C LEU A 177 17.09 -5.49 -3.36
N CYS A 178 18.00 -4.53 -3.49
CA CYS A 178 17.73 -3.14 -3.17
C CYS A 178 16.61 -2.57 -4.06
N GLU A 179 15.61 -1.94 -3.44
CA GLU A 179 14.38 -1.47 -4.08
C GLU A 179 14.52 -0.09 -4.74
N ASN A 180 15.72 0.49 -4.70
CA ASN A 180 16.04 1.81 -5.27
C ASN A 180 16.25 1.82 -6.80
N GLY A 181 16.10 0.68 -7.48
CA GLY A 181 16.23 0.57 -8.93
C GLY A 181 17.66 0.53 -9.48
N THR A 182 18.70 0.55 -8.64
CA THR A 182 20.09 0.34 -9.10
C THR A 182 20.40 -1.13 -9.39
N SER A 183 19.61 -2.06 -8.83
CA SER A 183 19.68 -3.48 -9.16
C SER A 183 19.21 -3.77 -10.58
N THR A 184 19.95 -4.63 -11.27
CA THR A 184 19.67 -5.15 -12.61
C THR A 184 19.79 -6.67 -12.63
N VAL A 185 19.32 -7.31 -13.71
CA VAL A 185 19.43 -8.77 -13.86
C VAL A 185 20.90 -9.22 -13.86
N SER A 186 21.80 -8.44 -14.46
CA SER A 186 23.25 -8.70 -14.49
C SER A 186 23.94 -8.30 -13.18
N SER A 187 23.72 -7.07 -12.69
CA SER A 187 24.30 -6.55 -11.45
C SER A 187 23.20 -6.40 -10.39
N ALA A 188 23.07 -7.39 -9.51
CA ALA A 188 22.15 -7.31 -8.38
C ALA A 188 22.85 -6.75 -7.16
N ILE A 189 22.23 -5.76 -6.52
CA ILE A 189 22.70 -5.18 -5.28
C ILE A 189 21.83 -5.77 -4.17
N PRO A 190 22.40 -6.53 -3.21
CA PRO A 190 21.63 -7.10 -2.11
C PRO A 190 20.90 -6.02 -1.32
N TYR A 191 19.74 -6.36 -0.77
CA TYR A 191 19.00 -5.43 0.08
C TYR A 191 19.73 -5.21 1.41
N THR A 192 20.03 -3.95 1.69
CA THR A 192 20.32 -3.43 3.04
C THR A 192 19.12 -2.64 3.55
N VAL A 193 18.90 -2.64 4.86
CA VAL A 193 17.89 -1.79 5.48
C VAL A 193 18.27 -0.30 5.31
N PRO A 194 17.35 0.59 4.87
CA PRO A 194 17.64 2.00 4.69
C PRO A 194 18.13 2.67 5.98
N ASP A 195 19.28 3.32 5.91
CA ASP A 195 19.78 4.19 6.99
C ASP A 195 19.33 5.64 6.80
N ASP A 196 19.69 6.51 7.75
CA ASP A 196 19.22 7.90 7.82
C ASP A 196 19.85 8.81 6.74
N THR A 197 20.79 8.32 5.93
CA THR A 197 21.36 9.06 4.78
C THR A 197 20.51 8.95 3.51
N GLU A 198 19.56 8.01 3.48
CA GLU A 198 18.72 7.73 2.31
C GLU A 198 17.35 8.44 2.41
N MET A 199 16.72 8.71 1.26
CA MET A 199 15.35 9.22 1.23
C MET A 199 14.34 8.07 1.30
N TYR A 200 13.50 8.04 2.33
CA TYR A 200 12.52 6.97 2.57
C TYR A 200 11.25 7.46 3.25
N VAL A 201 10.13 6.79 2.97
CA VAL A 201 8.92 6.86 3.82
C VAL A 201 8.95 5.80 4.90
N GLU A 202 8.18 6.04 5.94
CA GLU A 202 8.01 5.15 7.09
C GLU A 202 6.57 4.67 7.16
N ILE A 203 6.39 3.36 7.02
CA ILE A 203 5.09 2.71 7.13
C ILE A 203 4.96 2.19 8.56
N PRO A 204 3.91 2.56 9.33
CA PRO A 204 3.71 2.06 10.70
C PRO A 204 3.72 0.52 10.74
N VAL A 205 4.30 -0.06 11.79
CA VAL A 205 4.41 -1.52 11.89
C VAL A 205 3.04 -2.22 11.93
N GLU A 206 2.02 -1.52 12.44
CA GLU A 206 0.61 -1.87 12.50
C GLU A 206 0.02 -2.14 11.10
N PHE A 207 0.56 -1.51 10.05
CA PHE A 207 0.20 -1.82 8.66
C PHE A 207 0.41 -3.31 8.31
N PHE A 208 1.40 -3.94 8.92
CA PHE A 208 1.75 -5.35 8.72
C PHE A 208 1.12 -6.24 9.78
N THR A 209 1.20 -5.86 11.06
CA THR A 209 0.72 -6.68 12.18
C THR A 209 -0.80 -6.70 12.35
N CYS A 210 -1.51 -5.65 11.91
CA CYS A 210 -2.98 -5.60 11.86
C CYS A 210 -3.56 -6.00 10.48
N GLY A 211 -2.71 -6.33 9.51
CA GLY A 211 -3.11 -6.95 8.23
C GLY A 211 -3.49 -5.99 7.10
N TRP A 212 -3.26 -4.68 7.22
CA TRP A 212 -3.57 -3.69 6.18
C TRP A 212 -2.90 -4.01 4.83
N VAL A 213 -1.65 -4.48 4.86
CA VAL A 213 -0.90 -4.94 3.67
C VAL A 213 -1.64 -6.03 2.88
N HIS A 214 -2.52 -6.83 3.51
CA HIS A 214 -3.25 -7.90 2.85
C HIS A 214 -4.64 -7.47 2.33
N VAL A 215 -5.32 -6.55 3.01
CA VAL A 215 -6.72 -6.18 2.71
C VAL A 215 -6.85 -4.95 1.81
N LEU A 216 -5.85 -4.07 1.79
CA LEU A 216 -5.77 -2.95 0.84
C LEU A 216 -5.37 -3.45 -0.54
N THR A 217 -6.01 -2.90 -1.58
CA THR A 217 -5.66 -3.09 -2.99
C THR A 217 -4.32 -2.46 -3.33
N ASN A 218 -3.68 -2.90 -4.41
CA ASN A 218 -2.38 -2.34 -4.81
C ASN A 218 -2.49 -0.85 -5.15
N SER A 219 -3.64 -0.38 -5.66
CA SER A 219 -3.93 1.04 -5.89
C SER A 219 -3.95 1.84 -4.58
N GLU A 220 -4.64 1.33 -3.55
CA GLU A 220 -4.70 1.96 -2.22
C GLU A 220 -3.32 2.00 -1.55
N ILE A 221 -2.55 0.91 -1.66
CA ILE A 221 -1.18 0.85 -1.12
C ILE A 221 -0.27 1.85 -1.83
N ALA A 222 -0.27 1.91 -3.16
CA ALA A 222 0.55 2.84 -3.92
C ALA A 222 0.15 4.30 -3.67
N ALA A 223 -1.15 4.59 -3.54
CA ALA A 223 -1.63 5.91 -3.13
C ALA A 223 -1.22 6.27 -1.70
N LEU A 224 -1.23 5.32 -0.77
CA LEU A 224 -0.80 5.53 0.61
C LEU A 224 0.71 5.82 0.70
N LEU A 225 1.55 5.13 -0.08
CA LEU A 225 2.98 5.45 -0.21
C LEU A 225 3.22 6.89 -0.71
N MET A 226 2.46 7.31 -1.74
CA MET A 226 2.46 8.70 -2.19
C MET A 226 2.05 9.67 -1.07
N TRP A 227 1.02 9.37 -0.28
CA TRP A 227 0.60 10.23 0.82
C TRP A 227 1.64 10.32 1.95
N PHE A 228 2.28 9.21 2.33
CA PHE A 228 3.40 9.25 3.29
C PHE A 228 4.54 10.16 2.79
N ASP A 229 4.91 10.08 1.51
CA ASP A 229 5.96 10.90 0.92
C ASP A 229 5.58 12.38 0.84
N ARG A 230 4.37 12.68 0.35
CA ARG A 230 3.85 14.05 0.29
C ARG A 230 3.73 14.69 1.68
N LEU A 231 3.37 13.92 2.70
CA LEU A 231 3.31 14.42 4.09
C LEU A 231 4.71 14.63 4.68
N LYS A 232 5.64 13.69 4.48
CA LYS A 232 7.00 13.75 5.05
C LYS A 232 7.85 14.85 4.41
N TYR A 233 7.75 15.06 3.10
CA TYR A 233 8.65 15.93 2.32
C TYR A 233 7.98 17.16 1.70
N SER A 234 6.67 17.31 1.81
CA SER A 234 5.91 18.48 1.33
C SER A 234 4.63 18.72 2.14
N GLY A 235 4.62 18.30 3.39
CA GLY A 235 3.57 18.61 4.34
C GLY A 235 3.75 20.02 4.90
N VAL A 236 2.65 20.67 5.20
CA VAL A 236 2.61 21.94 5.94
C VAL A 236 1.93 21.66 7.27
N VAL A 237 2.56 22.07 8.37
CA VAL A 237 1.95 22.00 9.70
C VAL A 237 0.90 23.11 9.79
N VAL A 238 -0.32 22.75 10.17
CA VAL A 238 -1.44 23.68 10.34
C VAL A 238 -2.03 23.56 11.74
N GLY A 239 -2.57 24.66 12.25
CA GLY A 239 -3.27 24.68 13.53
C GLY A 239 -4.63 24.03 13.39
N ALA A 240 -4.93 23.08 14.29
CA ALA A 240 -6.29 22.58 14.46
C ALA A 240 -7.15 23.65 15.17
N ASP A 241 -8.44 23.77 14.83
CA ASP A 241 -9.37 24.56 15.65
C ASP A 241 -9.55 23.92 17.05
N GLU A 242 -9.35 22.60 17.17
CA GLU A 242 -9.26 21.84 18.42
C GLU A 242 -8.15 20.76 18.33
N GLY A 243 -7.18 20.77 19.27
CA GLY A 243 -6.17 19.71 19.41
C GLY A 243 -4.76 20.08 18.94
N ASP A 244 -3.90 19.06 18.82
CA ASP A 244 -2.49 19.24 18.42
C ASP A 244 -2.35 19.67 16.94
N PRO A 245 -1.25 20.36 16.57
CA PRO A 245 -0.97 20.71 15.17
C PRO A 245 -0.91 19.48 14.26
N VAL A 246 -1.50 19.58 13.07
CA VAL A 246 -1.59 18.47 12.11
C VAL A 246 -0.79 18.81 10.85
N THR A 247 -0.03 17.84 10.33
CA THR A 247 0.60 17.96 9.01
C THR A 247 -0.42 17.64 7.93
N VAL A 248 -0.68 18.61 7.04
CA VAL A 248 -1.53 18.43 5.84
C VAL A 248 -0.71 18.57 4.56
N THR A 249 -1.10 17.86 3.52
CA THR A 249 -0.54 18.02 2.17
C THR A 249 -1.62 17.93 1.11
N TYR A 250 -1.26 18.15 -0.15
CA TYR A 250 -2.08 17.89 -1.31
C TYR A 250 -1.22 17.33 -2.45
N VAL A 251 -1.89 16.78 -3.48
CA VAL A 251 -1.25 16.38 -4.73
C VAL A 251 -2.11 16.80 -5.90
N SER A 252 -1.49 17.45 -6.88
CA SER A 252 -2.11 17.85 -8.15
C SER A 252 -2.04 16.71 -9.17
N GLY A 253 -2.79 16.84 -10.28
CA GLY A 253 -2.95 15.76 -11.26
C GLY A 253 -1.66 15.42 -12.02
N ASP A 254 -0.87 16.45 -12.29
CA ASP A 254 0.47 16.42 -12.88
C ASP A 254 1.50 15.80 -11.95
N VAL A 255 1.63 16.25 -10.70
CA VAL A 255 2.57 15.68 -9.71
C VAL A 255 2.28 14.20 -9.49
N ARG A 256 1.00 13.85 -9.29
CA ARG A 256 0.56 12.45 -9.10
C ARG A 256 1.00 11.54 -10.25
N GLN A 257 0.86 11.97 -11.51
CA GLN A 257 1.21 11.16 -12.67
C GLN A 257 2.69 11.24 -13.03
N GLY A 258 3.27 12.44 -12.99
CA GLY A 258 4.63 12.75 -13.43
C GLY A 258 5.70 12.33 -12.44
N LEU A 259 5.38 12.31 -11.14
CA LEU A 259 6.32 11.91 -10.09
C LEU A 259 6.05 10.49 -9.57
N TYR A 260 4.78 10.10 -9.37
CA TYR A 260 4.42 8.79 -8.80
C TYR A 260 3.93 7.77 -9.84
N GLY A 261 3.69 8.17 -11.09
CA GLY A 261 3.12 7.28 -12.12
C GLY A 261 1.64 6.90 -11.88
N LEU A 262 0.94 7.57 -10.95
CA LEU A 262 -0.39 7.17 -10.50
C LEU A 262 -1.52 7.86 -11.28
N GLY A 263 -2.40 7.06 -11.89
CA GLY A 263 -3.58 7.55 -12.61
C GLY A 263 -4.71 8.03 -11.70
N ARG A 264 -5.79 8.53 -12.31
CA ARG A 264 -6.99 9.00 -11.59
C ARG A 264 -7.63 7.93 -10.70
N GLU A 265 -7.71 6.68 -11.16
CA GLU A 265 -8.30 5.59 -10.35
C GLU A 265 -7.54 5.35 -9.05
N ALA A 266 -6.21 5.46 -9.07
CA ALA A 266 -5.38 5.35 -7.86
C ALA A 266 -5.54 6.58 -6.95
N TYR A 267 -5.76 7.77 -7.50
CA TYR A 267 -6.08 8.95 -6.69
C TYR A 267 -7.40 8.79 -5.93
N GLU A 268 -8.46 8.34 -6.60
CA GLU A 268 -9.81 8.24 -6.03
C GLU A 268 -9.89 7.26 -4.84
N THR A 269 -8.89 6.40 -4.63
CA THR A 269 -8.80 5.55 -3.43
C THR A 269 -8.64 6.35 -2.13
N HIS A 270 -8.33 7.66 -2.17
CA HIS A 270 -8.37 8.51 -0.98
C HIS A 270 -9.74 8.46 -0.27
N GLN A 271 -10.84 8.25 -1.01
CA GLN A 271 -12.19 8.10 -0.42
C GLN A 271 -12.32 6.81 0.40
N ALA A 272 -11.75 5.71 -0.07
CA ALA A 272 -11.71 4.45 0.66
C ALA A 272 -10.78 4.56 1.87
N LEU A 273 -9.59 5.17 1.71
CA LEU A 273 -8.64 5.41 2.80
C LEU A 273 -9.18 6.36 3.89
N ASP A 274 -10.00 7.36 3.54
CA ASP A 274 -10.75 8.23 4.47
C ASP A 274 -11.82 7.45 5.24
N ALA A 275 -12.53 6.55 4.56
CA ALA A 275 -13.53 5.69 5.19
C ALA A 275 -12.90 4.62 6.11
N TYR A 276 -11.74 4.07 5.72
CA TYR A 276 -10.91 3.22 6.58
C TYR A 276 -10.19 3.99 7.69
N GLN A 277 -10.28 5.33 7.69
CA GLN A 277 -9.60 6.23 8.63
C GLN A 277 -8.09 6.00 8.73
N LEU A 278 -7.43 5.69 7.61
CA LEU A 278 -5.97 5.75 7.51
C LEU A 278 -5.50 7.16 7.14
N LEU A 279 -6.40 7.93 6.53
CA LEU A 279 -6.25 9.34 6.18
C LEU A 279 -7.44 10.12 6.74
N ASP A 280 -7.26 11.41 6.99
CA ASP A 280 -8.37 12.36 7.00
C ASP A 280 -8.33 13.19 5.72
N VAL A 281 -9.38 13.10 4.91
CA VAL A 281 -9.53 13.90 3.68
C VAL A 281 -10.34 15.15 4.00
N ILE A 282 -9.68 16.30 3.83
CA ILE A 282 -10.23 17.63 4.04
C ILE A 282 -10.59 18.20 2.66
N ARG A 283 -11.88 18.47 2.46
CA ARG A 283 -12.41 18.92 1.17
C ARG A 283 -12.57 20.44 1.16
N PRO A 284 -12.20 21.13 0.07
CA PRO A 284 -12.57 22.53 -0.10
C PRO A 284 -14.08 22.71 -0.05
N GLU A 285 -14.55 23.80 0.56
CA GLU A 285 -15.96 24.07 0.83
C GLU A 285 -16.84 24.01 -0.44
N LYS A 286 -16.39 24.65 -1.54
CA LYS A 286 -17.06 24.64 -2.85
C LYS A 286 -17.01 23.26 -3.58
N ARG A 287 -16.48 22.18 -2.99
CA ARG A 287 -16.32 20.86 -3.67
C ARG A 287 -17.29 19.79 -3.15
N TYR A 288 -18.28 19.47 -3.98
CA TYR A 288 -19.26 18.41 -3.71
C TYR A 288 -18.62 17.01 -3.60
N ASP A 289 -19.32 16.08 -2.94
CA ASP A 289 -18.94 14.65 -2.84
C ASP A 289 -18.67 13.98 -4.19
N SER A 290 -19.34 14.46 -5.25
CA SER A 290 -19.15 13.99 -6.64
C SER A 290 -17.82 14.44 -7.28
N GLY A 291 -17.00 15.21 -6.58
CA GLY A 291 -15.77 15.83 -7.07
C GLY A 291 -15.98 17.08 -7.92
N LYS A 292 -17.23 17.39 -8.30
CA LYS A 292 -17.62 18.63 -8.99
C LYS A 292 -17.46 19.85 -8.08
N TRP A 293 -17.24 21.01 -8.70
CA TRP A 293 -17.11 22.30 -8.03
C TRP A 293 -18.40 23.12 -8.18
N GLU A 294 -18.82 23.78 -7.11
CA GLU A 294 -19.90 24.76 -7.10
C GLU A 294 -19.48 26.01 -7.89
N GLY A 295 -20.33 26.46 -8.82
CA GLY A 295 -20.02 27.64 -9.64
C GLY A 295 -18.81 27.49 -10.57
N TYR A 296 -18.43 26.27 -10.96
CA TYR A 296 -17.25 25.99 -11.79
C TYR A 296 -17.08 26.95 -12.98
N SER A 297 -15.99 27.73 -12.95
CA SER A 297 -15.45 28.44 -14.10
C SER A 297 -14.07 27.87 -14.46
N LYS A 298 -13.70 27.96 -15.74
CA LYS A 298 -12.42 27.43 -16.24
C LYS A 298 -11.22 28.27 -15.80
N ASP A 299 -11.46 29.55 -15.55
CA ASP A 299 -10.43 30.54 -15.23
C ASP A 299 -10.32 30.80 -13.70
N ASP A 300 -11.04 30.02 -12.89
CA ASP A 300 -11.07 30.18 -11.43
C ASP A 300 -9.82 29.57 -10.77
N SER A 301 -9.02 30.44 -10.13
CA SER A 301 -7.86 30.04 -9.34
C SER A 301 -8.22 29.31 -8.04
N ASP A 302 -9.48 29.38 -7.58
CA ASP A 302 -9.94 28.76 -6.34
C ASP A 302 -10.07 27.23 -6.41
N LEU A 303 -9.78 26.59 -7.55
CA LEU A 303 -9.93 25.14 -7.78
C LEU A 303 -8.95 24.27 -6.98
N LEU A 304 -9.02 24.36 -5.65
CA LEU A 304 -8.15 23.66 -4.71
C LEU A 304 -8.31 22.13 -4.80
N CYS A 305 -7.19 21.43 -4.65
CA CYS A 305 -7.16 19.98 -4.45
C CYS A 305 -7.74 19.61 -3.07
N HIS A 306 -8.08 18.34 -2.88
CA HIS A 306 -8.29 17.83 -1.52
C HIS A 306 -6.99 17.94 -0.73
N ARG A 307 -7.09 18.34 0.53
CA ARG A 307 -5.99 18.22 1.48
C ARG A 307 -6.14 16.92 2.27
N VAL A 308 -5.02 16.38 2.71
CA VAL A 308 -4.93 15.09 3.37
C VAL A 308 -3.99 15.20 4.56
N SER A 309 -4.39 14.67 5.71
CA SER A 309 -3.52 14.29 6.81
C SER A 309 -3.54 12.78 7.01
N LEU A 310 -2.52 12.24 7.70
CA LEU A 310 -2.50 10.86 8.15
C LEU A 310 -3.37 10.72 9.41
N ALA A 311 -4.00 9.56 9.61
CA ALA A 311 -4.67 9.19 10.85
C ALA A 311 -3.97 7.97 11.50
N PRO A 312 -2.90 8.16 12.30
CA PRO A 312 -2.05 7.06 12.79
C PRO A 312 -2.80 5.99 13.59
N ALA A 313 -3.67 6.39 14.52
CA ALA A 313 -4.50 5.47 15.31
C ALA A 313 -5.53 4.66 14.47
N GLY A 314 -5.64 4.95 13.17
CA GLY A 314 -6.37 4.11 12.22
C GLY A 314 -5.71 2.75 12.00
N PHE A 315 -4.37 2.69 12.02
CA PHE A 315 -3.59 1.50 11.69
C PHE A 315 -3.64 0.42 12.80
N ASP A 316 -3.75 0.83 14.07
CA ASP A 316 -3.80 -0.03 15.27
C ASP A 316 -4.97 -1.05 15.26
N ARG A 317 -5.96 -0.83 14.38
CA ARG A 317 -7.23 -1.56 14.34
C ARG A 317 -7.17 -2.75 13.39
N ASP A 318 -7.93 -3.81 13.67
CA ASP A 318 -8.02 -4.98 12.79
C ASP A 318 -8.50 -4.58 11.38
N ALA A 319 -7.58 -4.64 10.42
CA ALA A 319 -7.81 -4.14 9.07
C ALA A 319 -8.95 -4.89 8.36
N GLY A 320 -9.07 -6.20 8.63
CA GLY A 320 -10.15 -7.02 8.07
C GLY A 320 -11.53 -6.53 8.50
N THR A 321 -11.70 -6.24 9.78
CA THR A 321 -12.96 -5.75 10.35
C THR A 321 -13.34 -4.37 9.81
N ILE A 322 -12.39 -3.43 9.78
CA ILE A 322 -12.66 -2.06 9.30
C ILE A 322 -12.99 -2.05 7.80
N VAL A 323 -12.20 -2.77 6.98
CA VAL A 323 -12.43 -2.80 5.53
C VAL A 323 -13.74 -3.52 5.21
N GLU A 324 -14.15 -4.53 5.98
CA GLU A 324 -15.43 -5.21 5.77
C GLU A 324 -16.63 -4.31 6.05
N ASP A 325 -16.69 -3.65 7.22
CA ASP A 325 -17.79 -2.71 7.57
C ASP A 325 -17.93 -1.61 6.50
N VAL A 326 -16.82 -1.01 6.08
CA VAL A 326 -16.82 0.03 5.04
C VAL A 326 -17.26 -0.52 3.67
N LEU A 327 -16.88 -1.74 3.28
CA LEU A 327 -17.33 -2.34 2.03
C LEU A 327 -18.82 -2.73 2.05
N GLN A 328 -19.34 -3.21 3.18
CA GLN A 328 -20.78 -3.48 3.36
C GLN A 328 -21.61 -2.20 3.25
N ARG A 329 -21.16 -1.10 3.89
CA ARG A 329 -21.75 0.25 3.74
C ARG A 329 -21.70 0.72 2.30
N ARG A 330 -20.57 0.52 1.60
CA ARG A 330 -20.39 0.91 0.20
C ARG A 330 -21.32 0.14 -0.75
N ASP A 331 -21.51 -1.17 -0.55
CA ASP A 331 -22.45 -1.97 -1.36
C ASP A 331 -23.91 -1.56 -1.13
N THR A 332 -24.29 -1.28 0.13
CA THR A 332 -25.67 -0.95 0.50
C THR A 332 -26.04 0.50 0.18
N GLY A 333 -25.19 1.46 0.54
CA GLY A 333 -25.45 2.90 0.43
C GLY A 333 -24.91 3.57 -0.84
N GLY A 334 -23.94 2.96 -1.53
CA GLY A 334 -23.36 3.54 -2.75
C GLY A 334 -22.47 4.78 -2.52
N PHE A 335 -21.94 4.97 -1.30
CA PHE A 335 -20.96 6.00 -0.94
C PHE A 335 -19.86 5.41 -0.03
N TRP A 336 -18.73 6.09 0.10
CA TRP A 336 -17.69 5.75 1.08
C TRP A 336 -17.96 6.48 2.38
N GLY A 337 -18.09 5.76 3.49
CA GLY A 337 -18.43 6.33 4.80
C GLY A 337 -17.68 5.63 5.92
N ARG A 338 -17.28 6.40 6.93
CA ARG A 338 -16.60 5.89 8.13
C ARG A 338 -17.54 4.98 8.97
N PRO A 339 -16.99 4.11 9.84
CA PRO A 339 -17.74 3.39 10.86
C PRO A 339 -18.61 4.34 11.73
N MET A 340 -19.75 3.86 12.25
CA MET A 340 -20.70 4.75 12.96
C MET A 340 -20.16 5.27 14.31
N PHE A 341 -19.26 4.52 14.95
CA PHE A 341 -18.54 4.92 16.14
C PHE A 341 -17.05 5.06 15.77
N SER A 342 -16.74 6.09 14.99
CA SER A 342 -15.42 6.25 14.37
C SER A 342 -14.39 6.81 15.36
N THR A 343 -13.52 5.93 15.87
CA THR A 343 -12.26 6.30 16.55
C THR A 343 -11.09 5.93 15.63
N PRO A 344 -10.12 6.82 15.35
CA PRO A 344 -9.94 8.17 15.90
C PRO A 344 -10.99 9.19 15.42
N LYS A 345 -11.10 10.33 16.13
CA LYS A 345 -11.88 11.51 15.68
C LYS A 345 -11.41 11.95 14.29
N ARG A 346 -12.32 12.48 13.48
CA ARG A 346 -11.98 13.07 12.17
C ARG A 346 -11.33 14.43 12.38
N PHE A 347 -10.23 14.67 11.66
CA PHE A 347 -9.75 16.02 11.38
C PHE A 347 -10.46 16.56 10.13
N ASP A 348 -11.29 17.60 10.27
CA ASP A 348 -12.12 18.13 9.17
C ASP A 348 -11.97 19.64 8.93
N ARG A 349 -11.34 20.38 9.84
CA ARG A 349 -11.10 21.83 9.75
C ARG A 349 -9.73 22.21 10.33
N PHE A 350 -9.14 23.25 9.76
CA PHE A 350 -7.87 23.82 10.21
C PHE A 350 -7.80 25.29 9.82
N ARG A 351 -6.97 26.04 10.53
CA ARG A 351 -6.51 27.37 10.07
C ARG A 351 -5.06 27.25 9.66
N MET A 352 -4.69 27.92 8.57
CA MET A 352 -3.28 28.15 8.29
C MET A 352 -2.71 28.92 9.49
N VAL A 353 -1.62 28.44 10.07
CA VAL A 353 -0.88 29.24 11.06
C VAL A 353 -0.37 30.45 10.31
N SER A 354 -0.78 31.65 10.73
CA SER A 354 -0.14 32.89 10.27
C SER A 354 1.31 32.85 10.75
N GLY A 355 2.25 32.89 9.81
CA GLY A 355 3.59 33.38 10.14
C GLY A 355 3.48 34.88 10.43
N ASP A 356 4.19 35.33 11.46
CA ASP A 356 4.10 36.60 12.22
C ASP A 356 3.44 36.32 13.60
N ASP A 357 4.13 36.41 14.75
CA ASP A 357 5.45 37.03 15.05
C ASP A 357 6.63 36.03 15.27
#